data_AF-A0A7W0K6N1-F1
#
_entry.id   AF-A0A7W0K6N1-F1
#
_cell.length_a   1.000
_cell.length_b   1.000
_cell.length_c   1.000
_cell.angle_alpha   90.00
_cell.angle_beta   90.00
_cell.angle_gamma   90.00
#
_symmetry.space_group_name_H-M   'P 1'
#
loop_
_entity.id
_entity.type
_entity.pdbx_description
1 polymer ?
#
loop_
_entity_poly.entity_id
_entity_poly.type
_entity_poly.pdbx_seq_one_letter_code
_entity_poly.pdbx_strand_id
1 'polypeptide(L)'
;MPKTAKKTVAKKSVAKKAPVARQARTKKYVYFFGTGKADGDRTMKDTLGGKGAGLAEMTRAGLPVPPGLTISTQACNLYQIGQKLTAEIEAEILDNVAKLEKAAGATLG
;
A
#
# COMPACT_ATOMS: atom_id res chain seq x y z
N MET A 1 6.58 -64.57 20.61
CA MET A 1 7.56 -63.78 19.82
C MET A 1 7.12 -63.80 18.37
N PRO A 2 6.59 -62.69 17.83
CA PRO A 2 7.20 -62.08 16.64
C PRO A 2 7.07 -60.54 16.54
N LYS A 3 8.04 -59.93 15.81
CA LYS A 3 7.98 -58.69 15.01
C LYS A 3 8.06 -57.30 15.68
N THR A 4 9.30 -56.81 15.73
CA THR A 4 9.82 -55.51 15.24
C THR A 4 8.82 -54.42 14.82
N ALA A 5 8.96 -53.21 15.39
CA ALA A 5 8.65 -51.94 14.72
C ALA A 5 9.43 -50.77 15.33
N LYS A 6 10.51 -50.35 14.65
CA LYS A 6 11.13 -49.02 14.80
C LYS A 6 10.10 -47.97 14.37
N LYS A 7 9.92 -46.90 15.14
CA LYS A 7 9.29 -45.66 14.65
C LYS A 7 10.22 -44.48 14.88
N THR A 8 10.66 -43.96 13.76
CA THR A 8 11.66 -42.93 13.51
C THR A 8 11.10 -41.55 13.89
N VAL A 9 11.92 -40.75 14.58
CA VAL A 9 11.64 -39.33 14.86
C VAL A 9 11.69 -38.56 13.53
N ALA A 10 10.53 -38.09 13.07
CA ALA A 10 10.41 -37.31 11.85
C ALA A 10 10.96 -35.89 12.05
N LYS A 11 12.16 -35.65 11.50
CA LYS A 11 12.71 -34.31 11.26
C LYS A 11 11.77 -33.56 10.30
N LYS A 12 11.11 -32.49 10.77
CA LYS A 12 10.37 -31.58 9.89
C LYS A 12 11.27 -30.40 9.53
N SER A 13 11.63 -30.37 8.26
CA SER A 13 12.53 -29.43 7.60
C SER A 13 12.07 -27.98 7.73
N VAL A 14 13.01 -27.12 8.11
CA VAL A 14 12.87 -25.66 8.11
C VAL A 14 12.79 -25.20 6.64
N ALA A 15 11.61 -24.74 6.23
CA ALA A 15 11.39 -24.18 4.89
C ALA A 15 12.14 -22.84 4.77
N LYS A 16 13.30 -22.90 4.10
CA LYS A 16 14.14 -21.76 3.72
C LYS A 16 13.38 -20.92 2.68
N LYS A 17 12.82 -19.77 3.08
CA LYS A 17 12.22 -18.80 2.14
C LYS A 17 13.33 -18.12 1.32
N ALA A 18 13.15 -18.14 0.01
CA ALA A 18 14.04 -17.56 -1.00
C ALA A 18 14.22 -16.04 -0.84
N PRO A 19 15.35 -15.46 -1.30
CA PRO A 19 15.56 -14.02 -1.28
C PRO A 19 14.65 -13.38 -2.33
N VAL A 20 13.68 -12.56 -1.90
CA VAL A 20 12.83 -11.81 -2.82
C VAL A 20 13.70 -10.74 -3.49
N ALA A 21 13.82 -10.84 -4.81
CA ALA A 21 14.57 -9.92 -5.65
C ALA A 21 14.20 -8.46 -5.33
N ARG A 22 15.21 -7.65 -5.02
CA ARG A 22 15.09 -6.21 -4.76
C ARG A 22 14.81 -5.52 -6.10
N GLN A 23 13.56 -5.58 -6.55
CA GLN A 23 13.08 -4.70 -7.60
C GLN A 23 13.26 -3.26 -7.11
N ALA A 24 13.92 -2.43 -7.91
CA ALA A 24 13.97 -0.99 -7.68
C ALA A 24 12.54 -0.46 -7.79
N ARG A 25 11.81 -0.48 -6.67
CA ARG A 25 10.49 0.14 -6.58
C ARG A 25 10.71 1.64 -6.73
N THR A 26 10.29 2.19 -7.86
CA THR A 26 9.95 3.62 -7.96
C THR A 26 9.12 3.95 -6.72
N LYS A 27 9.59 4.91 -5.92
CA LYS A 27 8.95 5.23 -4.65
C LYS A 27 7.62 5.90 -4.97
N LYS A 28 6.53 5.25 -4.59
CA LYS A 28 5.18 5.81 -4.71
C LYS A 28 4.88 6.67 -3.50
N TYR A 29 4.52 7.92 -3.73
CA TYR A 29 4.25 8.91 -2.69
C TYR A 29 2.76 9.19 -2.51
N VAL A 30 1.94 9.02 -3.55
CA VAL A 30 0.50 9.29 -3.53
C VAL A 30 -0.30 8.02 -3.82
N TYR A 31 -1.29 7.75 -2.99
CA TYR A 31 -2.09 6.52 -3.01
C TYR A 31 -3.56 6.87 -3.22
N PHE A 32 -4.12 6.42 -4.35
CA PHE A 32 -5.52 6.67 -4.68
C PHE A 32 -6.45 5.65 -4.03
N PHE A 33 -7.67 6.07 -3.70
CA PHE A 33 -8.76 5.20 -3.30
C PHE A 33 -10.06 5.70 -3.92
N GLY A 34 -10.86 4.82 -4.51
CA GLY A 34 -12.16 5.16 -5.08
C GLY A 34 -12.68 4.05 -5.99
N THR A 35 -13.98 4.09 -6.33
CA THR A 35 -14.60 3.14 -7.28
C THR A 35 -14.38 1.65 -6.90
N GLY A 36 -14.33 1.35 -5.60
CA GLY A 36 -14.08 0.00 -5.09
C GLY A 36 -12.63 -0.49 -5.20
N LYS A 37 -11.68 0.36 -5.60
CA LYS A 37 -10.25 0.05 -5.69
C LYS A 37 -9.43 1.02 -4.84
N ALA A 38 -8.38 0.53 -4.19
CA ALA A 38 -7.44 1.37 -3.48
C ALA A 38 -6.01 0.87 -3.68
N ASP A 39 -5.07 1.81 -3.76
CA ASP A 39 -3.64 1.56 -3.87
C ASP A 39 -2.99 1.13 -2.53
N GLY A 40 -3.75 1.20 -1.44
CA GLY A 40 -3.32 0.84 -0.09
C GLY A 40 -4.24 -0.17 0.59
N ASP A 41 -3.97 -0.44 1.86
CA ASP A 41 -4.84 -1.23 2.76
C ASP A 41 -4.56 -0.94 4.23
N ARG A 42 -5.30 -1.63 5.12
CA ARG A 42 -5.16 -1.51 6.57
C ARG A 42 -3.75 -1.80 7.11
N THR A 43 -2.88 -2.50 6.36
CA THR A 43 -1.52 -2.83 6.82
C THR A 43 -0.55 -1.68 6.63
N MET A 44 -0.88 -0.73 5.75
CA MET A 44 -0.01 0.39 5.38
C MET A 44 -0.13 1.60 6.33
N LYS A 45 -0.40 1.38 7.62
CA LYS A 45 -0.57 2.47 8.61
C LYS A 45 0.64 3.37 8.74
N ASP A 46 1.84 2.81 8.65
CA ASP A 46 3.07 3.61 8.77
C ASP A 46 3.31 4.49 7.55
N THR A 47 2.79 4.10 6.39
CA THR A 47 2.96 4.84 5.13
C THR A 47 1.80 5.80 4.86
N LEU A 48 0.57 5.45 5.20
CA LEU A 48 -0.66 6.21 4.88
C LEU A 48 -1.28 6.90 6.10
N GLY A 49 -0.76 6.64 7.30
CA GLY A 49 -1.42 6.97 8.55
C GLY A 49 -2.64 6.07 8.84
N GLY A 50 -3.19 6.21 10.05
CA GLY A 50 -4.35 5.42 10.48
C GLY A 50 -5.62 5.69 9.66
N LYS A 51 -5.85 6.95 9.26
CA LYS A 51 -7.02 7.34 8.45
C LYS A 51 -6.89 6.88 7.00
N GLY A 52 -5.75 7.14 6.35
CA GLY A 52 -5.53 6.73 4.95
C GLY A 52 -5.60 5.21 4.77
N ALA A 53 -4.98 4.45 5.69
CA ALA A 53 -5.07 2.99 5.69
C ALA A 53 -6.51 2.50 5.93
N GLY A 54 -7.28 3.18 6.79
CA GLY A 54 -8.69 2.88 7.03
C GLY A 54 -9.57 3.15 5.81
N LEU A 55 -9.43 4.31 5.16
CA LEU A 55 -10.18 4.67 3.96
C LEU A 55 -9.86 3.72 2.79
N ALA A 56 -8.60 3.33 2.64
CA ALA A 56 -8.19 2.35 1.64
C ALA A 56 -8.84 0.98 1.90
N GLU A 57 -8.87 0.52 3.16
CA GLU A 57 -9.51 -0.74 3.53
C GLU A 57 -11.03 -0.69 3.30
N MET A 58 -11.70 0.38 3.72
CA MET A 58 -13.14 0.56 3.51
C MET A 58 -13.50 0.54 2.03
N THR A 59 -12.70 1.22 1.20
CA THR A 59 -12.87 1.24 -0.26
C THR A 59 -12.70 -0.16 -0.85
N ARG A 60 -11.68 -0.92 -0.42
CA ARG A 60 -11.45 -2.31 -0.86
C ARG A 60 -12.52 -3.28 -0.38
N ALA A 61 -13.12 -3.01 0.77
CA ALA A 61 -14.26 -3.76 1.30
C ALA A 61 -15.57 -3.47 0.55
N GLY A 62 -15.56 -2.58 -0.45
CA GLY A 62 -16.73 -2.24 -1.26
C GLY A 62 -17.70 -1.29 -0.56
N LEU A 63 -17.29 -0.65 0.54
CA LEU A 63 -18.10 0.38 1.18
C LEU A 63 -18.16 1.64 0.29
N PRO A 64 -19.27 2.38 0.30
CA PRO A 64 -19.45 3.59 -0.50
C PRO A 64 -18.61 4.75 0.07
N VAL A 65 -17.30 4.69 -0.14
CA VAL A 65 -16.36 5.74 0.22
C VAL A 65 -16.18 6.67 -1.00
N PRO A 66 -16.34 8.00 -0.83
CA PRO A 66 -16.02 8.95 -1.89
C PRO A 66 -14.58 8.78 -2.39
N PRO A 67 -14.32 8.94 -3.71
CA PRO A 67 -12.97 8.84 -4.23
C PRO A 67 -12.06 9.92 -3.62
N GLY A 68 -10.78 9.62 -3.50
CA GLY A 68 -9.78 10.50 -2.93
C GLY A 68 -8.37 9.94 -3.07
N LEU A 69 -7.42 10.64 -2.45
CA LEU A 69 -6.02 10.26 -2.44
C LEU A 69 -5.41 10.52 -1.06
N THR A 70 -4.40 9.73 -0.71
CA THR A 70 -3.58 9.90 0.50
C THR A 70 -2.14 10.16 0.08
N ILE A 71 -1.56 11.24 0.57
CA ILE A 71 -0.13 11.52 0.46
C ILE A 71 0.58 10.80 1.60
N SER A 72 1.61 10.03 1.28
CA SER A 72 2.32 9.21 2.25
C SER A 72 3.07 10.01 3.30
N THR A 73 3.31 9.40 4.46
CA THR A 73 4.17 9.92 5.52
C THR A 73 5.61 10.16 5.03
N GLN A 74 6.09 9.36 4.08
CA GLN A 74 7.41 9.55 3.47
C GLN A 74 7.51 10.86 2.70
N ALA A 75 6.46 11.25 1.96
CA ALA A 75 6.42 12.55 1.30
C ALA A 75 6.44 13.70 2.33
N CYS A 76 5.74 13.55 3.45
CA CYS A 76 5.79 14.50 4.55
C CYS A 76 7.21 14.64 5.14
N ASN A 77 7.94 13.54 5.32
CA ASN A 77 9.31 13.57 5.81
C ASN A 77 10.25 14.31 4.85
N LEU A 78 10.11 14.07 3.53
CA LEU A 78 10.89 14.79 2.52
C LEU A 78 10.58 16.29 2.53
N TYR A 79 9.31 16.64 2.65
CA TYR A 79 8.89 18.03 2.78
C TYR A 79 9.47 18.69 4.04
N GLN A 80 9.51 18.00 5.18
CA GLN A 80 10.10 18.56 6.41
C GLN A 80 11.59 18.87 6.28
N ILE A 81 12.35 18.11 5.47
CA ILE A 81 13.79 18.33 5.27
C ILE A 81 14.04 19.53 4.34
N GLY A 82 13.29 19.63 3.23
CA GLY A 82 13.54 20.61 2.18
C GLY A 82 12.59 21.80 2.16
N GLN A 83 11.52 21.78 2.97
CA GLN A 83 10.35 22.67 2.93
C GLN A 83 9.77 22.88 1.52
N LYS A 84 9.97 21.89 0.64
CA LYS A 84 9.55 21.90 -0.75
C LYS A 84 9.13 20.50 -1.14
N LEU A 85 8.12 20.41 -2.00
CA LEU A 85 7.80 19.17 -2.67
C LEU A 85 8.81 18.96 -3.80
N THR A 86 9.18 17.69 -4.04
CA THR A 86 9.96 17.36 -5.23
C THR A 86 9.02 17.34 -6.44
N ALA A 87 9.56 17.62 -7.63
CA ALA A 87 8.79 17.56 -8.87
C ALA A 87 8.11 16.19 -9.09
N GLU A 88 8.73 15.11 -8.59
CA GLU A 88 8.16 13.76 -8.61
C GLU A 88 6.87 13.66 -7.76
N ILE A 89 6.89 14.20 -6.54
CA ILE A 89 5.72 14.19 -5.65
C ILE A 89 4.61 15.08 -6.22
N GLU A 90 4.95 16.26 -6.74
CA GLU A 90 3.97 17.17 -7.36
C GLU A 90 3.30 16.53 -8.57
N ALA A 91 4.08 15.89 -9.46
CA ALA A 91 3.55 15.15 -10.60
C ALA A 91 2.60 14.02 -10.16
N GLU A 92 2.99 13.22 -9.16
CA GLU A 92 2.11 12.18 -8.62
C GLU A 92 0.81 12.74 -8.03
N ILE A 93 0.85 13.90 -7.37
CA ILE A 93 -0.35 14.56 -6.83
C ILE A 93 -1.28 14.92 -8.00
N LEU A 94 -0.76 15.62 -9.01
CA LEU A 94 -1.55 16.06 -10.18
C LEU A 94 -2.15 14.88 -10.94
N ASP A 95 -1.38 13.80 -11.14
CA ASP A 95 -1.87 12.58 -11.79
C ASP A 95 -3.05 11.94 -11.03
N ASN A 96 -3.00 11.96 -9.69
CA ASN A 96 -4.07 11.40 -8.86
C ASN A 96 -5.25 12.37 -8.69
N VAL A 97 -5.04 13.69 -8.78
CA VAL A 97 -6.12 14.67 -8.90
C VAL A 97 -6.89 14.44 -10.20
N ALA A 98 -6.21 14.26 -11.33
CA ALA A 98 -6.88 13.95 -12.60
C ALA A 98 -7.70 12.63 -12.53
N LYS A 99 -7.24 11.63 -11.77
CA LYS A 99 -8.03 10.41 -11.50
C LYS A 99 -9.23 10.71 -10.60
N LEU A 100 -9.05 11.55 -9.59
CA LEU A 100 -10.10 11.96 -8.68
C LEU A 100 -11.22 12.68 -9.44
N GLU A 101 -10.89 13.63 -10.30
CA GLU A 101 -11.85 14.37 -11.11
C GLU A 101 -12.68 13.44 -12.00
N LYS A 102 -12.02 12.49 -12.67
CA LYS A 102 -12.69 11.46 -13.48
C LYS A 102 -13.62 10.58 -12.64
N ALA A 103 -13.19 10.19 -11.44
CA ALA A 103 -13.98 9.34 -10.55
C ALA A 103 -15.15 10.09 -9.90
N ALA A 104 -14.98 11.39 -9.63
CA ALA A 104 -15.98 12.25 -9.02
C ALA A 104 -16.96 12.85 -10.06
N GLY A 105 -16.57 12.91 -11.34
CA GLY A 105 -17.34 13.56 -12.39
C GLY A 105 -17.36 15.10 -12.29
N ALA A 106 -16.34 15.68 -11.63
CA ALA A 106 -16.22 17.11 -11.41
C ALA A 106 -14.75 17.55 -11.54
N THR A 107 -14.51 18.80 -11.92
CA THR A 107 -13.16 19.38 -12.03
C THR A 107 -12.85 20.25 -10.81
N LEU A 108 -11.57 20.30 -10.45
CA LEU A 108 -11.04 21.23 -9.48
C LEU A 108 -11.02 22.63 -10.13
N GLY A 109 -11.67 23.61 -9.49
CA GLY A 109 -11.97 24.93 -10.05
C GLY A 109 -10.75 25.82 -10.27
#